data_AF-A0A957KCT6-F1
#
_entry.id   AF-A0A957KCT6-F1
#
_cell.length_a   1.000
_cell.length_b   1.000
_cell.length_c   1.000
_cell.angle_alpha   90.00
_cell.angle_beta   90.00
_cell.angle_gamma   90.00
#
_symmetry.space_group_name_H-M   'P 1'
#
loop_
_entity.id
_entity.type
_entity.pdbx_description
1 polymer ?
#
loop_
_entity_poly.entity_id
_entity_poly.type
_entity_poly.pdbx_seq_one_letter_code
_entity_poly.pdbx_strand_id
1 'polypeptide(L)'
;ELIPLCQAYDLAILPWSPMAMGILAGRYDDAAAAPADSRAQLRGGIYAERVTAAGIAVGQQFGQLARESGYSAAQLAVLWVKEQPDITAPLIGPRTINQLEQMLPLLEATLPIDIRAACDRLVPPGSAVANFHNSAPWMRMKLNG
;
A
#
# COMPACT_ATOMS: atom_id res chain seq x y z
N GLU A 1 -3.35 -0.63 -17.07
CA GLU A 1 -2.80 -1.48 -18.16
C GLU A 1 -2.76 -2.96 -17.79
N LEU A 2 -2.13 -3.36 -16.67
CA LEU A 2 -2.00 -4.79 -16.31
C LEU A 2 -3.32 -5.47 -15.91
N ILE A 3 -4.20 -4.80 -15.16
CA ILE A 3 -5.47 -5.40 -14.70
C ILE A 3 -6.35 -5.86 -15.87
N PRO A 4 -6.66 -5.03 -16.89
CA PRO A 4 -7.43 -5.49 -18.05
C PRO A 4 -6.80 -6.65 -18.81
N LEU A 5 -5.47 -6.71 -18.89
CA LEU A 5 -4.77 -7.85 -19.50
C LEU A 5 -4.98 -9.12 -18.68
N CYS A 6 -4.79 -9.05 -17.36
CA CYS A 6 -5.00 -10.21 -16.50
C CYS A 6 -6.45 -10.72 -16.58
N GLN A 7 -7.43 -9.83 -16.62
CA GLN A 7 -8.84 -10.18 -16.84
C GLN A 7 -9.08 -10.89 -18.18
N ALA A 8 -8.46 -10.40 -19.26
CA ALA A 8 -8.66 -10.94 -20.61
C ALA A 8 -8.07 -12.35 -20.81
N TYR A 9 -7.12 -12.76 -19.97
CA TYR A 9 -6.39 -14.02 -20.10
C TYR A 9 -6.52 -14.92 -18.85
N ASP A 10 -7.51 -14.67 -17.99
CA ASP A 10 -7.77 -15.43 -16.75
C ASP A 10 -6.52 -15.60 -15.87
N LEU A 11 -5.73 -14.52 -15.74
CA LEU A 11 -4.50 -14.52 -14.94
C LEU A 11 -4.78 -14.00 -13.52
N ALA A 12 -4.35 -14.77 -12.52
CA ALA A 12 -4.43 -14.35 -11.13
C ALA A 12 -3.51 -13.15 -10.83
N ILE A 13 -4.01 -12.19 -10.04
CA ILE A 13 -3.26 -11.03 -9.59
C ILE A 13 -2.94 -11.17 -8.11
N LEU A 14 -1.65 -11.15 -7.78
CA LEU A 14 -1.14 -11.24 -6.42
C LEU A 14 -0.32 -9.98 -6.07
N PRO A 15 -0.97 -8.86 -5.66
CA PRO A 15 -0.28 -7.62 -5.38
C PRO A 15 0.71 -7.77 -4.24
N TRP A 16 1.89 -7.19 -4.40
CA TRP A 16 2.90 -7.10 -3.36
C TRP A 16 2.93 -5.70 -2.75
N SER A 17 3.38 -5.59 -1.49
CA SER A 17 3.50 -4.32 -0.74
C SER A 17 2.20 -3.52 -0.55
N PRO A 18 1.09 -4.13 -0.10
CA PRO A 18 -0.16 -3.39 0.18
C PRO A 18 0.04 -2.23 1.19
N MET A 19 1.02 -2.35 2.08
CA MET A 19 1.33 -1.33 3.10
C MET A 19 2.34 -0.25 2.65
N ALA A 20 2.69 -0.19 1.36
CA ALA A 20 3.61 0.82 0.80
C ALA A 20 4.88 1.01 1.63
N MET A 21 5.66 -0.04 1.81
CA MET A 21 6.90 -0.02 2.62
C MET A 21 6.72 0.32 4.11
N GLY A 22 5.50 0.30 4.63
CA GLY A 22 5.15 0.63 6.01
C GLY A 22 4.56 2.03 6.17
N ILE A 23 4.49 2.82 5.10
CA ILE A 23 3.87 4.17 5.12
C ILE A 23 2.39 4.06 5.49
N LEU A 24 1.65 3.16 4.83
CA LEU A 24 0.22 2.91 5.13
C LEU A 24 0.01 2.06 6.38
N ALA A 25 1.07 1.72 7.10
CA ALA A 25 1.01 1.08 8.41
C ALA A 25 1.38 2.05 9.55
N GLY A 26 1.54 3.35 9.26
CA GLY A 26 1.89 4.37 10.25
C GLY A 26 3.31 4.26 10.79
N ARG A 27 4.24 3.69 10.02
CA ARG A 27 5.61 3.41 10.49
C ARG A 27 6.54 4.63 10.45
N TYR A 28 6.17 5.70 9.76
CA TYR A 28 7.05 6.85 9.52
C TYR A 28 6.32 8.13 9.91
N ASP A 29 6.95 8.91 10.79
CA ASP A 29 6.49 10.25 11.18
C ASP A 29 7.26 11.35 10.44
N ASP A 30 8.53 11.09 10.11
CA ASP A 30 9.42 12.00 9.38
C ASP A 30 10.23 11.21 8.33
N ALA A 31 10.30 11.76 7.12
CA ALA A 31 11.07 11.18 6.01
C ALA A 31 12.58 11.26 6.24
N ALA A 32 13.07 12.27 6.97
CA ALA A 32 14.48 12.43 7.31
C ALA A 32 14.92 11.53 8.47
N ALA A 33 13.97 11.02 9.27
CA ALA A 33 14.22 10.24 10.47
C ALA A 33 13.49 8.87 10.46
N ALA A 34 13.67 8.11 9.37
CA ALA A 34 13.07 6.79 9.25
C ALA A 34 13.57 5.82 10.36
N PRO A 35 12.70 4.98 10.96
CA PRO A 35 13.10 4.06 12.03
C PRO A 35 14.25 3.13 11.63
N ALA A 36 15.17 2.85 12.56
CA ALA A 36 16.39 2.08 12.29
C ALA A 36 16.12 0.67 11.71
N ASP A 37 15.05 0.01 12.14
CA ASP A 37 14.66 -1.32 11.68
C ASP A 37 13.71 -1.28 10.45
N SER A 38 13.47 -0.09 9.88
CA SER A 38 12.64 0.09 8.68
C SER A 38 13.34 -0.38 7.42
N ARG A 39 12.56 -0.74 6.40
CA ARG A 39 13.12 -1.12 5.10
C ARG A 39 13.86 0.05 4.42
N ALA A 40 13.46 1.29 4.69
CA ALA A 40 14.16 2.47 4.19
C ALA A 40 15.61 2.53 4.72
N GLN A 41 15.80 2.32 6.03
CA GLN A 41 17.13 2.28 6.66
C GLN A 41 17.92 1.02 6.29
N LEU A 42 17.30 -0.16 6.40
CA LEU A 42 18.00 -1.44 6.20
C LEU A 42 18.38 -1.72 4.74
N ARG A 43 17.63 -1.18 3.76
CA ARG A 43 17.91 -1.41 2.33
C ARG A 43 18.45 -0.19 1.60
N GLY A 44 18.16 1.04 2.06
CA GLY A 44 18.59 2.27 1.42
C GLY A 44 18.12 2.45 -0.03
N GLY A 45 18.78 3.34 -0.76
CA GLY A 45 18.58 3.58 -2.20
C GLY A 45 17.11 3.80 -2.57
N ILE A 46 16.66 3.10 -3.61
CA ILE A 46 15.29 3.20 -4.15
C ILE A 46 14.19 2.96 -3.10
N TYR A 47 14.50 2.23 -2.01
CA TYR A 47 13.54 1.96 -0.95
C TYR A 47 13.38 3.14 0.00
N ALA A 48 14.48 3.85 0.28
CA ALA A 48 14.46 5.09 1.05
C ALA A 48 13.79 6.22 0.26
N GLU A 49 14.06 6.32 -1.05
CA GLU A 49 13.43 7.30 -1.95
C GLU A 49 11.89 7.24 -1.99
N ARG A 50 11.30 6.08 -1.68
CA ARG A 50 9.84 5.89 -1.63
C ARG A 50 9.21 6.51 -0.39
N VAL A 51 9.99 6.77 0.66
CA VAL A 51 9.52 7.38 1.90
C VAL A 51 9.66 8.89 1.76
N THR A 52 8.61 9.52 1.25
CA THR A 52 8.55 10.96 1.00
C THR A 52 7.65 11.66 2.03
N ALA A 53 7.86 12.95 2.26
CA ALA A 53 6.99 13.74 3.14
C ALA A 53 5.52 13.71 2.67
N ALA A 54 5.27 13.75 1.36
CA ALA A 54 3.93 13.64 0.79
C ALA A 54 3.30 12.25 1.05
N GLY A 55 4.07 11.18 0.89
CA GLY A 55 3.62 9.82 1.20
C GLY A 55 3.29 9.65 2.67
N ILE A 56 4.12 10.20 3.57
CA ILE A 56 3.87 10.20 5.01
C ILE A 56 2.60 10.97 5.37
N ALA A 57 2.40 12.17 4.81
CA ALA A 57 1.20 12.96 5.05
C ALA A 57 -0.08 12.22 4.64
N VAL A 58 -0.06 11.53 3.50
CA VAL A 58 -1.17 10.65 3.09
C VAL A 58 -1.30 9.44 4.02
N GLY A 59 -0.19 8.83 4.43
CA GLY A 59 -0.19 7.73 5.41
C GLY A 59 -0.82 8.11 6.75
N GLN A 60 -0.61 9.35 7.22
CA GLN A 60 -1.22 9.87 8.44
C GLN A 60 -2.75 10.04 8.28
N GLN A 61 -3.21 10.63 7.17
CA GLN A 61 -4.64 10.75 6.86
C GLN A 61 -5.31 9.37 6.70
N PHE A 62 -4.63 8.44 6.03
CA PHE A 62 -5.06 7.05 5.89
C PHE A 62 -5.14 6.33 7.24
N GLY A 63 -4.16 6.54 8.13
CA GLY A 63 -4.17 6.01 9.48
C GLY A 63 -5.32 6.56 10.33
N GLN A 64 -5.67 7.85 10.15
CA GLN A 64 -6.84 8.45 10.77
C GLN A 64 -8.13 7.77 10.28
N LEU A 65 -8.30 7.63 8.96
CA LEU A 65 -9.44 6.95 8.35
C LEU A 65 -9.56 5.50 8.86
N ALA A 66 -8.46 4.77 8.95
CA ALA A 66 -8.45 3.41 9.47
C ALA A 66 -9.00 3.34 10.90
N ARG A 67 -8.53 4.22 11.79
CA ARG A 67 -8.99 4.30 13.18
C ARG A 67 -10.49 4.59 13.26
N GLU A 68 -10.96 5.55 12.48
CA GLU A 68 -12.40 5.91 12.41
C GLU A 68 -13.26 4.76 11.89
N SER A 69 -12.68 3.90 11.06
CA SER A 69 -13.34 2.72 10.48
C SER A 69 -13.20 1.46 11.33
N GLY A 70 -12.57 1.53 12.51
CA GLY A 70 -12.37 0.38 13.40
C GLY A 70 -11.26 -0.59 12.95
N TYR A 71 -10.40 -0.20 12.01
CA TYR A 71 -9.27 -1.01 11.54
C TYR A 71 -7.94 -0.40 11.99
N SER A 72 -6.91 -1.23 12.17
CA SER A 72 -5.53 -0.71 12.12
C SER A 72 -5.19 -0.25 10.70
N ALA A 73 -4.26 0.69 10.56
CA ALA A 73 -3.81 1.16 9.24
C ALA A 73 -3.31 0.00 8.36
N ALA A 74 -2.55 -0.95 8.95
CA ALA A 74 -2.10 -2.14 8.24
C ALA A 74 -3.28 -3.00 7.74
N GLN A 75 -4.32 -3.19 8.56
CA GLN A 75 -5.52 -3.94 8.16
C GLN A 75 -6.26 -3.25 7.02
N LEU A 76 -6.52 -1.94 7.14
CA LEU A 76 -7.21 -1.20 6.08
C LEU A 76 -6.43 -1.26 4.75
N ALA A 77 -5.11 -1.16 4.80
CA ALA A 77 -4.26 -1.23 3.60
C ALA A 77 -4.39 -2.59 2.89
N VAL A 78 -4.34 -3.69 3.63
CA VAL A 78 -4.50 -5.04 3.07
C VAL A 78 -5.93 -5.25 2.57
N LEU A 79 -6.92 -4.84 3.36
CA LEU A 79 -8.33 -5.01 3.04
C LEU A 79 -8.75 -4.19 1.81
N TRP A 80 -8.26 -2.95 1.67
CA TRP A 80 -8.52 -2.15 0.47
C TRP A 80 -7.99 -2.82 -0.80
N VAL A 81 -6.80 -3.44 -0.74
CA VAL A 81 -6.24 -4.19 -1.88
C VAL A 81 -7.03 -5.48 -2.14
N LYS A 82 -7.40 -6.23 -1.09
CA LYS A 82 -8.23 -7.44 -1.20
C LYS A 82 -9.55 -7.17 -1.92
N GLU A 83 -10.15 -6.00 -1.68
CA GLU A 83 -11.46 -5.61 -2.21
C GLU A 83 -11.41 -4.90 -3.57
N GLN A 84 -10.22 -4.80 -4.19
CA GLN A 84 -10.12 -4.31 -5.56
C GLN A 84 -10.60 -5.37 -6.55
N PRO A 85 -11.24 -4.96 -7.67
CA PRO A 85 -11.60 -5.88 -8.75
C PRO A 85 -10.40 -6.72 -9.20
N ASP A 86 -10.65 -8.02 -9.41
CA ASP A 86 -9.72 -8.99 -10.01
C ASP A 86 -8.45 -9.29 -9.20
N ILE A 87 -8.35 -8.76 -7.98
CA ILE A 87 -7.30 -9.17 -7.05
C ILE A 87 -7.63 -10.54 -6.49
N THR A 88 -6.75 -11.50 -6.73
CA THR A 88 -6.91 -12.87 -6.22
C THR A 88 -6.51 -12.95 -4.75
N ALA A 89 -5.33 -12.42 -4.39
CA ALA A 89 -4.90 -12.32 -3.00
C ALA A 89 -3.76 -11.30 -2.83
N PRO A 90 -3.87 -10.33 -1.90
CA PRO A 90 -2.73 -9.50 -1.53
C PRO A 90 -1.68 -10.30 -0.76
N LEU A 91 -0.41 -10.08 -1.08
CA LEU A 91 0.71 -10.69 -0.36
C LEU A 91 1.04 -9.88 0.90
N ILE A 92 1.08 -10.57 2.05
CA ILE A 92 1.57 -10.03 3.32
C ILE A 92 2.84 -10.76 3.77
N GLY A 93 3.72 -10.04 4.46
CA GLY A 93 4.99 -10.58 4.98
C GLY A 93 5.15 -10.33 6.47
N PRO A 94 4.35 -10.95 7.34
CA PRO A 94 4.51 -10.84 8.79
C PRO A 94 5.84 -11.45 9.23
N ARG A 95 6.55 -10.77 10.15
CA ARG A 95 7.79 -11.26 10.79
C ARG A 95 7.53 -11.95 12.13
N THR A 96 6.33 -11.83 12.66
CA THR A 96 5.93 -12.42 13.96
C THR A 96 4.53 -13.02 13.84
N ILE A 97 4.22 -13.98 14.72
CA ILE A 97 2.89 -14.59 14.80
C ILE A 97 1.81 -13.56 15.09
N ASN A 98 2.05 -12.64 16.03
CA ASN A 98 1.10 -11.56 16.33
C ASN A 98 0.76 -10.71 15.09
N GLN A 99 1.72 -10.45 14.19
CA GLN A 99 1.43 -9.74 12.94
C GLN A 99 0.54 -10.56 12.00
N LEU A 100 0.73 -11.88 11.95
CA LEU A 100 -0.12 -12.78 11.18
C LEU A 100 -1.54 -12.83 11.76
N GLU A 101 -1.67 -13.04 13.07
CA GLU A 101 -2.96 -13.12 13.78
C GLU A 101 -3.80 -11.85 13.61
N GLN A 102 -3.17 -10.68 13.57
CA GLN A 102 -3.86 -9.42 13.30
C GLN A 102 -4.46 -9.33 11.88
N MET A 103 -3.91 -10.08 10.92
CA MET A 103 -4.37 -10.07 9.52
C MET A 103 -5.40 -11.17 9.23
N LEU A 104 -5.41 -12.28 9.98
CA LEU A 104 -6.32 -13.41 9.74
C LEU A 104 -7.80 -13.02 9.68
N PRO A 105 -8.33 -12.10 10.53
CA PRO A 105 -9.73 -11.68 10.44
C PRO A 105 -10.11 -11.05 9.10
N LEU A 106 -9.14 -10.57 8.30
CA LEU A 106 -9.41 -9.93 7.02
C LEU A 106 -9.83 -10.90 5.92
N LEU A 107 -9.64 -12.21 6.12
CA LEU A 107 -10.10 -13.23 5.18
C LEU A 107 -11.62 -13.14 4.96
N GLU A 108 -12.35 -12.94 6.06
CA GLU A 108 -13.82 -12.87 6.08
C GLU A 108 -14.36 -11.44 6.10
N ALA A 109 -13.47 -10.43 6.23
CA ALA A 109 -13.88 -9.03 6.26
C ALA A 109 -14.20 -8.52 4.85
N THR A 110 -15.20 -7.65 4.76
CA THR A 110 -15.54 -6.87 3.55
C THR A 110 -15.31 -5.39 3.84
N LEU A 111 -14.73 -4.65 2.91
CA LEU A 111 -14.55 -3.21 3.06
C LEU A 111 -15.85 -2.47 2.69
N PRO A 112 -16.43 -1.66 3.59
CA PRO A 112 -17.57 -0.83 3.23
C PRO A 112 -17.25 0.13 2.08
N ILE A 113 -18.24 0.34 1.20
CA ILE A 113 -18.10 1.10 -0.05
C ILE A 113 -17.65 2.55 0.17
N ASP A 114 -18.14 3.17 1.23
CA ASP A 114 -17.85 4.55 1.63
C ASP A 114 -16.40 4.69 2.10
N ILE A 115 -15.88 3.70 2.83
CA ILE A 115 -14.49 3.66 3.28
C ILE A 115 -13.56 3.40 2.10
N ARG A 116 -13.93 2.50 1.18
CA ARG A 116 -13.19 2.31 -0.08
C ARG A 116 -13.10 3.61 -0.88
N ALA A 117 -14.21 4.31 -1.05
CA ALA A 117 -14.24 5.60 -1.74
C ALA A 117 -13.45 6.68 -0.98
N ALA A 118 -13.37 6.62 0.35
CA ALA A 118 -12.54 7.52 1.14
C ALA A 118 -11.05 7.28 0.89
N CYS A 119 -10.60 6.03 0.80
CA CYS A 119 -9.23 5.70 0.39
C CYS A 119 -8.92 6.25 -1.01
N ASP A 120 -9.84 6.10 -1.96
CA ASP A 120 -9.66 6.59 -3.34
C ASP A 120 -9.57 8.12 -3.40
N ARG A 121 -10.18 8.85 -2.46
CA ARG A 121 -10.02 10.32 -2.36
C ARG A 121 -8.65 10.75 -1.87
N LEU A 122 -7.98 9.94 -1.05
CA LEU A 122 -6.61 10.23 -0.59
C LEU A 122 -5.60 10.08 -1.72
N VAL A 123 -5.79 9.05 -2.56
CA VAL A 123 -4.97 8.80 -3.75
C VAL A 123 -5.90 8.40 -4.90
N PRO A 124 -6.30 9.34 -5.78
CA PRO A 124 -7.19 9.06 -6.89
C PRO A 124 -6.72 7.88 -7.76
N PRO A 125 -7.63 7.00 -8.23
CA PRO A 125 -7.27 5.92 -9.14
C PRO A 125 -6.48 6.42 -10.36
N GLY A 126 -5.39 5.74 -10.69
CA GLY A 126 -4.47 6.15 -11.76
C GLY A 126 -3.43 7.19 -11.35
N SER A 127 -3.43 7.65 -10.10
CA SER A 127 -2.39 8.53 -9.54
C SER A 127 -1.48 7.81 -8.55
N ALA A 128 -0.35 8.41 -8.21
CA ALA A 128 0.56 7.91 -7.19
C ALA A 128 1.25 9.07 -6.47
N VAL A 129 1.44 8.95 -5.15
CA VAL A 129 2.09 9.97 -4.32
C VAL A 129 3.58 9.68 -4.09
N ALA A 130 3.97 8.42 -4.22
CA ALA A 130 5.36 7.97 -4.12
C ALA A 130 5.72 7.13 -5.35
N ASN A 131 6.96 7.26 -5.82
CA ASN A 131 7.41 6.55 -7.01
C ASN A 131 7.83 5.10 -6.69
N PHE A 132 6.86 4.18 -6.73
CA PHE A 132 7.12 2.75 -6.62
C PHE A 132 7.59 2.10 -7.93
N HIS A 133 7.52 2.82 -9.06
CA HIS A 133 8.04 2.38 -10.35
C HIS A 133 9.57 2.56 -10.48
N ASN A 134 10.23 3.17 -9.49
CA ASN A 134 11.67 3.38 -9.50
C ASN A 134 12.49 2.07 -9.52
N SER A 135 11.90 0.91 -9.17
CA SER A 135 12.52 -0.41 -9.32
C SER A 135 12.35 -1.03 -10.71
N ALA A 136 11.61 -0.40 -11.62
CA ALA A 136 11.39 -0.87 -12.97
C ALA A 136 11.78 0.24 -13.97
N PRO A 137 13.09 0.42 -14.23
CA PRO A 137 13.58 1.47 -15.12
C PRO A 137 12.92 1.43 -16.52
N TRP A 138 12.53 0.24 -16.96
CA TRP A 138 11.85 -0.03 -18.23
C TRP A 138 10.37 0.42 -18.26
N MET A 139 9.76 0.77 -17.12
CA MET A 139 8.39 1.31 -17.04
C MET A 139 8.32 2.84 -16.97
N ARG A 140 9.45 3.55 -17.03
CA ARG A 140 9.43 5.03 -17.02
C ARG A 140 8.90 5.55 -18.36
N MET A 141 7.66 6.02 -18.39
CA MET A 141 7.20 6.89 -19.47
C MET A 141 8.04 8.17 -19.43
N LYS A 142 8.95 8.34 -20.39
CA LYS A 142 9.68 9.59 -20.58
C LYS A 142 8.73 10.59 -21.22
N LEU A 143 8.11 11.45 -20.41
CA LEU A 143 7.52 12.68 -20.91
C LEU A 143 8.68 13.60 -21.28
N ASN A 144 9.10 13.56 -22.55
CA ASN A 144 9.97 14.60 -23.09
C ASN A 144 9.11 15.85 -23.23
N GLY A 145 9.40 16.86 -22.41
CA GLY A 145 8.91 18.23 -22.59
C GLY A 145 9.68 18.97 -23.68
#